data_AF-A0A3G9GUW8-F1
#
_entry.id   AF-A0A3G9GUW8-F1
#
_cell.length_a   1.000
_cell.length_b   1.000
_cell.length_c   1.000
_cell.angle_alpha   90.00
_cell.angle_beta   90.00
_cell.angle_gamma   90.00
#
_symmetry.space_group_name_H-M   'P 1'
#
loop_
_entity.id
_entity.type
_entity.pdbx_description
1 polymer ?
#
loop_
_entity_poly.entity_id
_entity_poly.type
_entity_poly.pdbx_seq_one_letter_code
_entity_poly.pdbx_strand_id
1 'polypeptide(L)'
;MHDYDETPEYYNIFAIGDSAAIDGPDWRAKQGHIAEVMARNTAFNIDAIAKGSDERKGYLEHLNILCIMDSGDGAAFVYRDNRGGKMIPMPIVGHWLKKVGLVLQKLEARQNPRIPGL
;
A
#
# COMPACT_ATOMS: atom_id res chain seq x y z
N MET A 1 -20.26 -1.01 -0.61
CA MET A 1 -18.83 -1.37 -0.56
C MET A 1 -18.09 -0.06 -0.73
N HIS A 2 -17.28 0.31 0.26
CA HIS A 2 -17.08 1.71 0.63
C HIS A 2 -15.61 2.00 0.97
N ASP A 3 -15.17 3.23 0.66
CA ASP A 3 -13.87 3.83 1.04
C ASP A 3 -13.61 3.77 2.56
N TYR A 4 -14.70 3.88 3.32
CA TYR A 4 -14.81 3.60 4.75
C TYR A 4 -16.26 3.18 5.04
N ASP A 5 -16.52 2.47 6.13
CA ASP A 5 -17.89 2.01 6.44
C ASP A 5 -18.80 3.21 6.75
N GLU A 6 -19.81 3.41 5.90
CA GLU A 6 -20.87 4.42 6.00
C GLU A 6 -22.25 3.79 6.26
N THR A 7 -22.30 2.46 6.45
CA THR A 7 -23.58 1.79 6.66
C THR A 7 -24.13 2.09 8.06
N PRO A 8 -25.47 2.25 8.21
CA PRO A 8 -26.10 2.47 9.52
C PRO A 8 -26.04 1.24 10.43
N GLU A 9 -25.61 0.09 9.91
CA GLU A 9 -25.32 -1.12 10.67
C GLU A 9 -23.84 -1.12 11.05
N TYR A 10 -23.52 -0.84 12.32
CA TYR A 10 -22.14 -0.87 12.80
C TYR A 10 -21.63 -2.32 12.92
N TYR A 11 -20.94 -2.79 11.89
CA TYR A 11 -20.13 -3.99 12.01
C TYR A 11 -18.79 -3.63 12.66
N ASN A 12 -18.48 -4.23 13.82
CA ASN A 12 -17.17 -4.08 14.48
C ASN A 12 -16.07 -4.91 13.80
N ILE A 13 -16.13 -5.05 12.48
CA ILE A 13 -15.24 -5.90 11.68
C ILE A 13 -14.71 -5.05 10.52
N PHE A 14 -13.39 -4.95 10.45
CA PHE A 14 -12.70 -4.17 9.43
C PHE A 14 -11.76 -5.08 8.64
N ALA A 15 -11.69 -4.89 7.32
CA ALA A 15 -10.77 -5.58 6.43
C ALA A 15 -9.85 -4.56 5.74
N ILE A 16 -8.56 -4.88 5.64
CA ILE A 16 -7.54 -4.02 5.03
C ILE A 16 -6.59 -4.82 4.12
N GLY A 17 -5.92 -4.12 3.22
CA GLY A 17 -4.90 -4.69 2.34
C GLY A 17 -5.47 -5.73 1.37
N ASP A 18 -4.72 -6.80 1.14
CA ASP A 18 -5.04 -7.81 0.11
C ASP A 18 -6.38 -8.52 0.35
N SER A 19 -6.82 -8.60 1.61
CA SER A 19 -8.10 -9.21 2.00
C SER A 19 -9.32 -8.38 1.63
N ALA A 20 -9.17 -7.06 1.53
CA ALA A 20 -10.28 -6.14 1.25
C ALA A 20 -10.58 -6.05 -0.25
N ALA A 21 -11.85 -5.94 -0.63
CA ALA A 21 -12.17 -5.40 -1.94
C ALA A 21 -11.97 -3.88 -1.89
N ILE A 22 -11.19 -3.35 -2.82
CA ILE A 22 -10.91 -1.91 -2.88
C ILE A 22 -11.75 -1.29 -3.99
N ASP A 23 -12.44 -0.19 -3.70
CA ASP A 23 -13.03 0.69 -4.72
C ASP A 23 -11.95 1.50 -5.44
N GLY A 24 -12.33 2.12 -6.56
CA GLY A 24 -11.44 2.96 -7.37
C GLY A 24 -11.39 2.54 -8.84
N PRO A 25 -10.47 3.13 -9.61
CA PRO A 25 -10.40 2.93 -11.07
C PRO A 25 -9.99 1.51 -11.45
N ASP A 26 -10.32 1.08 -12.67
CA ASP A 26 -10.09 -0.30 -13.16
C ASP A 26 -8.63 -0.77 -13.05
N TRP A 27 -7.68 0.16 -13.09
CA TRP A 27 -6.25 -0.14 -12.99
C TRP A 27 -5.74 -0.29 -11.55
N ARG A 28 -6.59 -0.10 -10.53
CA ARG A 28 -6.20 -0.18 -9.13
C ARG A 28 -5.52 -1.51 -8.80
N ALA A 29 -4.50 -1.44 -7.96
CA ALA A 29 -3.76 -2.60 -7.50
C ALA A 29 -3.75 -2.62 -5.96
N LYS A 30 -3.85 -3.80 -5.37
CA LYS A 30 -3.63 -3.98 -3.93
C LYS A 30 -2.12 -3.96 -3.68
N GLN A 31 -1.63 -2.89 -3.08
CA GLN A 31 -0.20 -2.65 -2.86
C GLN A 31 0.10 -2.38 -1.40
N GLY A 32 1.33 -2.69 -0.98
CA GLY A 32 1.74 -2.52 0.42
C GLY A 32 1.57 -1.10 0.94
N HIS A 33 1.90 -0.08 0.14
CA HIS A 33 1.75 1.32 0.56
C HIS A 33 0.27 1.72 0.77
N ILE A 34 -0.65 1.19 -0.06
CA ILE A 34 -2.09 1.38 0.14
C ILE A 34 -2.55 0.63 1.38
N ALA A 35 -2.07 -0.59 1.60
CA ALA A 35 -2.40 -1.37 2.80
C ALA A 35 -1.97 -0.65 4.09
N GLU A 36 -0.82 0.04 4.08
CA GLU A 36 -0.37 0.87 5.20
C GLU A 36 -1.29 2.07 5.45
N VAL A 37 -1.70 2.78 4.38
CA VAL A 37 -2.68 3.87 4.47
C VAL A 37 -4.01 3.36 5.03
N MET A 38 -4.50 2.22 4.53
CA MET A 38 -5.71 1.58 5.03
C MET A 38 -5.57 1.24 6.51
N ALA A 39 -4.46 0.65 6.94
CA ALA A 39 -4.23 0.32 8.35
C ALA A 39 -4.30 1.56 9.25
N ARG A 40 -3.62 2.64 8.88
CA ARG A 40 -3.61 3.89 9.64
C ARG A 40 -5.00 4.53 9.70
N ASN A 41 -5.71 4.56 8.58
CA ASN A 41 -7.02 5.20 8.48
C ASN A 41 -8.09 4.36 9.21
N THR A 42 -8.05 3.03 9.10
CA THR A 42 -8.91 2.13 9.87
C THR A 42 -8.68 2.29 11.37
N ALA A 43 -7.43 2.37 11.84
CA ALA A 43 -7.15 2.62 13.26
C ALA A 43 -7.74 3.95 13.76
N PHE A 44 -7.61 5.01 12.96
CA PHE A 44 -8.25 6.30 13.24
C PHE A 44 -9.78 6.19 13.29
N ASN A 45 -10.38 5.51 12.32
CA ASN A 45 -11.84 5.36 12.24
C ASN A 45 -12.39 4.56 13.43
N ILE A 46 -11.70 3.50 13.87
CA ILE A 46 -12.08 2.72 15.06
C ILE A 46 -12.07 3.61 16.32
N ASP A 47 -11.04 4.42 16.50
CA ASP A 47 -10.94 5.36 17.62
C ASP A 47 -12.02 6.45 17.56
N ALA A 48 -12.32 6.98 16.37
CA ALA A 48 -13.40 7.95 16.16
C ALA A 48 -14.77 7.33 16.51
N ILE A 49 -15.05 6.10 16.07
CA ILE A 49 -16.26 5.35 16.42
C ILE A 49 -16.36 5.17 17.94
N ALA A 50 -15.28 4.75 18.60
CA ALA A 50 -15.25 4.55 20.05
C ALA A 50 -15.54 5.84 20.84
N LYS A 51 -15.22 7.00 20.27
CA LYS A 51 -15.47 8.33 20.84
C LYS A 51 -16.83 8.93 20.45
N GLY A 52 -17.63 8.25 19.64
CA GLY A 52 -18.91 8.75 19.14
C GLY A 52 -18.76 9.87 18.11
N SER A 53 -17.62 9.94 17.42
CA SER A 53 -17.37 10.89 16.34
C SER A 53 -17.78 10.29 14.99
N ASP A 54 -18.32 11.14 14.12
CA ASP A 54 -18.66 10.79 12.73
C ASP A 54 -17.49 11.00 11.75
N GLU A 55 -16.33 11.44 12.24
CA GLU A 55 -15.15 11.62 11.39
C GLU A 55 -14.65 10.29 10.82
N ARG A 56 -14.40 10.26 9.51
CA ARG A 56 -13.87 9.10 8.81
C ARG A 56 -12.76 9.49 7.85
N LYS A 57 -11.77 8.61 7.71
CA LYS A 57 -10.69 8.70 6.72
C LYS A 57 -10.79 7.53 5.75
N GLY A 58 -10.74 7.87 4.47
CA GLY A 58 -10.71 6.92 3.35
C GLY A 58 -9.30 6.74 2.78
N TYR A 59 -9.13 5.77 1.89
CA TYR A 59 -7.89 5.48 1.17
C TYR A 59 -7.94 5.91 -0.30
N LEU A 60 -9.11 6.28 -0.85
CA LEU A 60 -9.30 6.59 -2.27
C LEU A 60 -8.33 7.66 -2.80
N GLU A 61 -8.09 8.73 -2.04
CA GLU A 61 -7.16 9.81 -2.45
C GLU A 61 -5.69 9.35 -2.53
N HIS A 62 -5.37 8.25 -1.88
CA HIS A 62 -4.04 7.67 -1.88
C HIS A 62 -3.84 6.62 -2.96
N LEU A 63 -4.90 6.25 -3.72
CA LEU A 63 -4.80 5.24 -4.77
C LEU A 63 -3.85 5.68 -5.89
N ASN A 64 -2.74 4.96 -5.97
CA ASN A 64 -1.80 5.01 -7.07
C ASN A 64 -1.15 3.62 -7.20
N ILE A 65 -0.58 3.35 -8.36
CA ILE A 65 0.36 2.24 -8.53
C ILE A 65 1.76 2.82 -8.33
N LEU A 66 2.49 2.32 -7.35
CA LEU A 66 3.90 2.61 -7.14
C LEU A 66 4.65 1.29 -6.99
N CYS A 67 5.50 0.96 -7.96
CA CYS A 67 6.21 -0.31 -7.96
C CYS A 67 7.61 -0.19 -8.59
N ILE A 68 8.54 -0.96 -8.05
CA ILE A 68 9.81 -1.28 -8.71
C ILE A 68 9.73 -2.75 -9.14
N MET A 69 9.66 -2.97 -10.45
CA MET A 69 9.69 -4.29 -11.06
C MET A 69 11.15 -4.64 -11.38
N ASP A 70 11.72 -5.58 -10.65
CA ASP A 70 13.09 -6.06 -10.86
C ASP A 70 13.07 -7.29 -11.78
N SER A 71 13.81 -7.23 -12.88
CA SER A 71 13.94 -8.31 -13.88
C SER A 71 15.20 -9.16 -13.66
N GLY A 72 16.04 -8.82 -12.68
CA GLY A 72 17.29 -9.50 -12.36
C GLY A 72 18.54 -8.85 -12.98
N ASP A 73 18.45 -8.41 -14.24
CA ASP A 73 19.51 -7.67 -14.96
C ASP A 73 19.24 -6.15 -15.07
N GLY A 74 18.10 -5.70 -14.53
CA GLY A 74 17.66 -4.32 -14.48
C GLY A 74 16.32 -4.20 -13.77
N ALA A 75 15.80 -3.00 -13.64
CA ALA A 75 14.45 -2.80 -13.12
C ALA A 75 13.68 -1.74 -13.90
N ALA A 76 12.38 -1.64 -13.66
CA ALA A 76 11.54 -0.54 -14.10
C ALA A 76 10.82 0.08 -12.89
N PHE A 77 10.85 1.40 -12.81
CA PHE A 77 10.00 2.16 -11.90
C PHE A 77 8.67 2.41 -12.59
N VAL A 78 7.59 1.95 -11.96
CA VAL A 78 6.22 2.10 -12.46
C VAL A 78 5.46 2.99 -11.49
N TYR A 79 4.94 4.10 -12.03
CA TYR A 79 4.02 4.98 -11.33
C TYR A 79 2.76 5.17 -12.14
N ARG A 80 1.58 5.05 -11.52
CA ARG A 80 0.30 5.36 -12.16
C ARG A 80 -0.65 6.00 -11.19
N ASP A 81 -1.29 7.09 -11.60
CA ASP A 81 -2.38 7.73 -10.88
C ASP A 81 -3.53 8.05 -11.85
N ASN A 82 -4.52 8.80 -11.37
CA ASN A 82 -5.65 9.26 -12.19
C ASN A 82 -5.24 10.21 -13.33
N ARG A 83 -4.05 10.81 -13.29
CA ARG A 83 -3.54 11.73 -14.32
C ARG A 83 -2.74 11.00 -15.41
N GLY A 84 -2.31 9.77 -15.15
CA GLY A 84 -1.67 8.92 -16.14
C GLY A 84 -0.68 7.92 -15.55
N GLY A 85 0.03 7.20 -16.42
CA GLY A 85 1.06 6.23 -16.04
C GLY A 85 2.43 6.59 -16.62
N LYS A 86 3.48 6.36 -15.84
CA LYS A 86 4.88 6.47 -16.25
C LYS A 86 5.61 5.18 -15.94
N MET A 87 6.43 4.73 -16.88
CA MET A 87 7.36 3.62 -16.69
C MET A 87 8.75 4.13 -17.05
N ILE A 88 9.65 4.11 -16.06
CA ILE A 88 11.01 4.61 -16.20
C ILE A 88 11.95 3.40 -16.09
N PRO A 89 12.65 3.01 -17.17
CA PRO A 89 13.64 1.94 -17.10
C PRO A 89 14.82 2.39 -16.22
N MET A 90 15.25 1.52 -15.31
CA MET A 90 16.36 1.71 -14.41
C MET A 90 17.36 0.56 -14.58
N PRO A 91 18.26 0.63 -15.58
CA PRO A 91 19.28 -0.39 -15.75
C PRO A 91 20.21 -0.40 -14.52
N ILE A 92 20.44 -1.58 -13.95
CA ILE A 92 21.36 -1.85 -12.82
C ILE A 92 20.92 -1.26 -11.47
N VAL A 93 20.60 0.05 -11.39
CA VAL A 93 20.30 0.77 -10.13
C VAL A 93 19.06 0.23 -9.42
N GLY A 94 18.03 -0.15 -10.18
CA GLY A 94 16.78 -0.59 -9.57
C GLY A 94 16.88 -1.95 -8.86
N HIS A 95 17.76 -2.85 -9.32
CA HIS A 95 18.04 -4.12 -8.65
C HIS A 95 18.63 -3.88 -7.25
N TRP A 96 19.58 -2.95 -7.14
CA TRP A 96 20.14 -2.54 -5.85
C TRP A 96 19.11 -1.90 -4.94
N LEU A 97 18.24 -1.03 -5.48
CA LEU A 97 17.18 -0.40 -4.70
C LEU A 97 16.21 -1.44 -4.11
N LYS A 98 15.85 -2.47 -4.89
CA LYS A 98 15.02 -3.59 -4.43
C LYS A 98 15.71 -4.37 -3.31
N LYS A 99 16.99 -4.70 -3.47
CA LYS A 99 17.78 -5.44 -2.47
C LYS A 99 17.97 -4.65 -1.17
N VAL A 100 18.32 -3.37 -1.25
CA VAL A 100 18.47 -2.51 -0.07
C VAL A 100 17.13 -2.31 0.64
N GLY A 101 16.05 -2.08 -0.10
CA GLY A 101 14.71 -1.96 0.46
C GLY A 101 14.31 -3.20 1.27
N LEU A 102 14.61 -4.40 0.77
CA LEU A 102 14.35 -5.65 1.50
C LEU A 102 15.17 -5.75 2.80
N VAL A 103 16.43 -5.32 2.79
CA VAL A 103 17.27 -5.30 3.99
C VAL A 103 16.72 -4.34 5.03
N LEU A 104 16.34 -3.12 4.62
CA LEU A 104 15.73 -2.12 5.49
C LEU A 104 14.42 -2.61 6.10
N GLN A 105 13.56 -3.24 5.29
CA GLN A 105 12.31 -3.82 5.78
C GLN A 105 12.55 -4.92 6.82
N LYS A 106 13.56 -5.78 6.63
CA LYS A 106 13.91 -6.82 7.62
C LYS A 106 14.45 -6.23 8.91
N LEU A 107 15.25 -5.17 8.82
CA LEU A 107 15.76 -4.43 9.99
C LEU A 107 14.60 -3.79 10.77
N GLU A 108 13.66 -3.16 10.09
CA GLU A 108 12.44 -2.60 10.69
C GLU A 108 11.60 -3.67 11.37
N ALA A 109 11.45 -4.84 10.73
CA ALA A 109 10.78 -6.01 11.30
C ALA A 109 11.57 -6.71 12.42
N ARG A 110 12.72 -6.17 12.86
CA ARG A 110 13.65 -6.78 13.84
C ARG A 110 14.07 -8.22 13.51
N GLN A 111 14.07 -8.56 12.23
CA GLN A 111 14.55 -9.85 11.73
C GLN A 111 16.00 -9.75 11.29
N ASN A 112 16.79 -10.81 11.49
CA ASN A 112 18.17 -10.83 11.05
C ASN A 112 18.25 -10.73 9.50
N PRO A 113 18.78 -9.63 8.93
CA PRO A 113 18.75 -9.42 7.50
C PRO A 113 19.83 -10.26 6.81
N ARG A 114 19.43 -11.38 6.21
CA ARG A 114 20.27 -12.05 5.21
C ARG A 114 20.12 -11.35 3.86
N ILE A 115 21.24 -10.92 3.30
CA ILE A 115 21.32 -10.37 1.94
C ILE A 115 21.02 -11.52 0.97
N PRO A 116 19.94 -11.45 0.17
CA PRO A 116 19.63 -12.51 -0.78
C PRO A 116 20.70 -12.54 -1.88
N GLY A 117 21.37 -13.69 -2.04
CA GLY A 117 22.38 -13.91 -3.08
C GLY A 117 23.82 -13.57 -2.69
N LEU A 118 24.13 -13.56 -1.39
CA LEU A 118 25.48 -13.54 -0.81
C LEU A 118 25.66 -14.79 0.06
#